data_AF-A0A4Q3C9Q7-F1
#
_entry.id   AF-A0A4Q3C9Q7-F1
#
_cell.length_a   1.000
_cell.length_b   1.000
_cell.length_c   1.000
_cell.angle_alpha   90.00
_cell.angle_beta   90.00
_cell.angle_gamma   90.00
#
_symmetry.space_group_name_H-M   'P 1'
#
loop_
_entity.id
_entity.type
_entity.pdbx_description
1 polymer ?
#
loop_
_entity_poly.entity_id
_entity_poly.type
_entity_poly.pdbx_seq_one_letter_code
_entity_poly.pdbx_strand_id
1 'polypeptide(L)'
;MKTKFTTALSVLLLIVASVANGQAKKSNSTAGLMGNRFLTFNAIIRVNQIEVARNRNVGEDEREQHTPARLIAMRQAVADGFPGGKMTWAFSWLALQDTSANYREIRKLVVSYHKKYGDEITFIPGAYFANAYNTTAQVNKDLHDALMLITKMVGDGYRPKSIVAGFMSAKNQQYLAEKENIHVCQGNIWSQFSIDNQDG
;
A
#
# COMPACT_ATOMS: atom_id res chain seq x y z
N MET A 1 70.98 -24.72 13.41
CA MET A 1 69.98 -24.59 12.33
C MET A 1 68.82 -23.79 12.88
N LYS A 2 68.64 -22.53 12.43
CA LYS A 2 67.65 -21.58 12.95
C LYS A 2 66.30 -21.74 12.26
N THR A 3 65.25 -21.39 13.01
CA THR A 3 63.93 -20.89 12.58
C THR A 3 62.96 -21.83 11.84
N LYS A 4 61.78 -22.05 12.44
CA LYS A 4 60.45 -21.56 11.98
C LYS A 4 59.33 -22.19 12.84
N PHE A 5 58.93 -21.50 13.89
CA PHE A 5 57.78 -21.88 14.73
C PHE A 5 57.04 -20.59 15.17
N THR A 6 56.55 -19.80 14.22
CA THR A 6 55.87 -18.52 14.57
C THR A 6 54.89 -18.03 13.51
N THR A 7 54.18 -18.92 12.80
CA THR A 7 53.24 -18.47 11.74
C THR A 7 51.88 -19.18 11.75
N ALA A 8 51.55 -19.94 12.79
CA ALA A 8 50.25 -20.61 12.89
C ALA A 8 49.25 -19.92 13.86
N LEU A 9 49.70 -18.97 14.69
CA LEU A 9 48.85 -18.38 15.74
C LEU A 9 48.14 -17.08 15.31
N SER A 10 48.56 -16.44 14.22
CA SER A 10 48.03 -15.13 13.81
C SER A 10 46.79 -15.20 12.92
N VAL A 11 46.51 -16.35 12.30
CA VAL A 11 45.35 -16.51 11.38
C VAL A 11 44.07 -16.90 12.13
N LEU A 12 44.19 -17.57 13.29
CA LEU A 12 43.04 -18.03 14.06
C LEU A 12 42.35 -16.89 14.85
N LEU A 13 43.07 -15.80 15.16
CA LEU A 13 42.49 -14.66 15.89
C LEU A 13 41.65 -13.71 15.01
N LEU A 14 41.85 -13.72 13.68
CA LEU A 14 41.13 -12.85 12.74
C LEU A 14 39.75 -13.39 12.33
N ILE A 15 39.52 -14.69 12.50
CA ILE A 15 38.24 -15.33 12.14
C ILE A 15 37.23 -15.23 13.29
N VAL A 16 37.67 -15.10 14.55
CA VAL A 16 36.76 -14.98 15.70
C VAL A 16 36.23 -13.55 15.87
N ALA A 17 36.98 -12.53 15.42
CA ALA A 17 36.55 -11.14 15.50
C ALA A 17 35.49 -10.75 14.44
N SER A 18 35.37 -11.52 13.35
CA SER A 18 34.42 -11.25 12.26
C SER A 18 33.02 -11.84 12.52
N VAL A 19 32.86 -12.72 13.51
CA VAL A 19 31.54 -13.28 13.89
C VAL A 19 30.86 -12.43 14.98
N ALA A 20 31.60 -11.56 15.67
CA ALA A 20 31.08 -10.74 16.77
C ALA A 20 30.43 -9.43 16.32
N ASN A 21 30.62 -8.99 15.07
CA ASN A 21 30.30 -7.61 14.65
C ASN A 21 29.34 -7.51 13.45
N GLY A 22 28.28 -8.33 13.42
CA GLY A 22 27.36 -8.32 12.28
C GLY A 22 25.92 -8.79 12.51
N GLN A 23 25.56 -9.27 13.70
CA GLN A 23 24.15 -9.44 14.06
C GLN A 23 23.75 -8.31 15.02
N ALA A 24 23.71 -7.09 14.49
CA ALA A 24 22.82 -6.09 15.04
C ALA A 24 21.42 -6.71 14.98
N LYS A 25 20.95 -7.22 16.11
CA LYS A 25 19.59 -7.67 16.31
C LYS A 25 18.73 -6.49 15.89
N LYS A 26 18.08 -6.57 14.71
CA LYS A 26 17.07 -5.58 14.30
C LYS A 26 16.03 -5.62 15.39
N SER A 27 16.10 -4.66 16.31
CA SER A 27 15.05 -4.37 17.25
C SER A 27 13.85 -3.99 16.40
N ASN A 28 12.98 -4.95 16.11
CA ASN A 28 11.61 -4.67 15.67
C ASN A 28 10.82 -4.13 16.88
N SER A 29 11.33 -3.10 17.56
CA SER A 29 10.51 -2.28 18.41
C SER A 29 9.61 -1.49 17.48
N THR A 30 8.33 -1.85 17.42
CA THR A 30 7.32 -0.94 16.88
C THR A 30 7.45 0.35 17.66
N ALA A 31 8.05 1.37 17.04
CA ALA A 31 8.23 2.66 17.66
C ALA A 31 6.85 3.14 18.11
N GLY A 32 6.71 3.50 19.38
CA GLY A 32 5.45 4.03 19.90
C GLY A 32 5.03 5.27 19.10
N LEU A 33 3.74 5.57 19.03
CA LEU A 33 3.25 6.74 18.30
C LEU A 33 3.91 8.04 18.81
N MET A 34 3.98 8.20 20.13
CA MET A 34 4.54 9.39 20.76
C MET A 34 6.06 9.46 20.59
N GLY A 35 6.56 10.66 20.28
CA GLY A 35 8.00 10.93 20.11
C GLY A 35 8.58 10.55 18.74
N ASN A 36 7.75 10.07 17.80
CA ASN A 36 8.17 9.64 16.48
C ASN A 36 7.56 10.51 15.36
N ARG A 37 8.16 10.43 14.17
CA ARG A 37 7.67 11.08 12.95
C ARG A 37 7.24 10.02 11.96
N PHE A 38 6.09 10.22 11.33
CA PHE A 38 5.51 9.28 10.39
C PHE A 38 5.16 9.99 9.09
N LEU A 39 5.46 9.32 7.98
CA LEU A 39 4.98 9.66 6.66
C LEU A 39 4.23 8.43 6.13
N THR A 40 2.95 8.59 5.83
CA THR A 40 2.15 7.57 5.16
C THR A 40 1.99 7.97 3.70
N PHE A 41 2.62 7.21 2.81
CA PHE A 41 2.56 7.46 1.38
C PHE A 41 1.59 6.49 0.72
N ASN A 42 0.63 7.03 -0.04
CA ASN A 42 -0.36 6.26 -0.77
C ASN A 42 -0.20 6.50 -2.26
N ALA A 43 -0.32 5.46 -3.08
CA ALA A 43 -0.45 5.58 -4.52
C ALA A 43 -1.73 4.92 -5.00
N ILE A 44 -2.40 5.58 -5.95
CA ILE A 44 -3.67 5.13 -6.49
C ILE A 44 -3.43 4.46 -7.84
N ILE A 45 -4.11 3.33 -8.04
CA ILE A 45 -4.18 2.64 -9.31
C ILE A 45 -5.64 2.64 -9.73
N ARG A 46 -5.94 3.41 -10.78
CA ARG A 46 -7.29 3.59 -11.31
C ARG A 46 -7.31 3.45 -12.83
N VAL A 47 -8.50 3.24 -13.38
CA VAL A 47 -8.72 3.18 -14.82
C VAL A 47 -9.10 4.56 -15.34
N ASN A 48 -10.04 5.23 -14.66
CA ASN A 48 -10.41 6.59 -14.97
C ASN A 48 -10.09 7.52 -13.81
N GLN A 49 -9.90 8.80 -14.11
CA GLN A 49 -9.57 9.83 -13.12
C GLN A 49 -10.60 9.89 -11.98
N ILE A 50 -11.91 9.79 -12.31
CA ILE A 50 -13.02 9.93 -11.35
C ILE A 50 -14.09 8.84 -11.55
N GLU A 51 -13.86 7.67 -10.94
CA GLU A 51 -14.76 6.49 -10.98
C GLU A 51 -15.81 6.49 -9.87
N VAL A 52 -16.76 7.43 -9.91
CA VAL A 52 -17.75 7.66 -8.83
C VAL A 52 -18.65 6.47 -8.51
N ALA A 53 -18.84 5.52 -9.42
CA ALA A 53 -19.49 4.24 -9.15
C ALA A 53 -18.90 3.13 -10.02
N ARG A 54 -19.24 1.87 -9.74
CA ARG A 54 -18.72 0.69 -10.46
C ARG A 54 -18.78 0.79 -11.99
N ASN A 55 -19.82 1.45 -12.49
CA ASN A 55 -20.14 1.58 -13.91
C ASN A 55 -20.29 3.05 -14.34
N ARG A 56 -19.84 4.00 -13.52
CA ARG A 56 -19.96 5.43 -13.80
C ARG A 56 -18.63 6.13 -13.58
N ASN A 57 -18.12 6.72 -14.65
CA ASN A 57 -16.97 7.60 -14.66
C ASN A 57 -17.43 9.03 -15.00
N VAL A 58 -16.79 10.03 -14.40
CA VAL A 58 -17.01 11.47 -14.70
C VAL A 58 -15.69 12.22 -14.95
N GLY A 59 -14.59 11.51 -15.16
CA GLY A 59 -13.30 12.06 -15.57
C GLY A 59 -12.73 11.37 -16.81
N GLU A 60 -11.43 11.48 -17.02
CA GLU A 60 -10.74 10.95 -18.20
C GLU A 60 -10.31 9.48 -18.06
N ASP A 61 -10.19 8.76 -19.18
CA ASP A 61 -9.53 7.44 -19.22
C ASP A 61 -8.01 7.63 -19.04
N GLU A 62 -7.45 6.98 -18.01
CA GLU A 62 -6.04 7.07 -17.64
C GLU A 62 -5.28 5.73 -17.88
N ARG A 63 -5.83 4.78 -18.63
CA ARG A 63 -5.18 3.47 -18.88
C ARG A 63 -3.78 3.59 -19.45
N GLU A 64 -3.58 4.51 -20.39
CA GLU A 64 -2.27 4.77 -20.99
C GLU A 64 -1.28 5.33 -19.97
N GLN A 65 -1.79 5.95 -18.89
CA GLN A 65 -0.95 6.51 -17.83
C GLN A 65 -0.51 5.45 -16.81
N HIS A 66 -1.23 4.32 -16.71
CA HIS A 66 -0.97 3.25 -15.76
C HIS A 66 -0.21 2.09 -16.43
N THR A 67 1.13 2.19 -16.42
CA THR A 67 2.01 1.15 -16.98
C THR A 67 2.88 0.50 -15.90
N PRO A 68 3.25 -0.79 -16.06
CA PRO A 68 4.20 -1.46 -15.18
C PRO A 68 5.51 -0.68 -15.00
N ALA A 69 6.06 -0.11 -16.08
CA ALA A 69 7.29 0.65 -16.05
C ALA A 69 7.21 1.88 -15.12
N ARG A 70 6.09 2.61 -15.15
CA ARG A 70 5.87 3.76 -14.28
C ARG A 70 5.71 3.36 -12.82
N LEU A 71 5.00 2.26 -12.54
CA LEU A 71 4.89 1.73 -11.18
C LEU A 71 6.24 1.29 -10.61
N ILE A 72 7.07 0.62 -11.42
CA ILE A 72 8.43 0.22 -11.03
C ILE A 72 9.26 1.45 -10.70
N ALA A 73 9.27 2.46 -11.58
CA ALA A 73 10.02 3.69 -11.37
C ALA A 73 9.57 4.41 -10.09
N MET A 74 8.26 4.54 -9.88
CA MET A 74 7.71 5.18 -8.68
C MET A 74 8.08 4.41 -7.40
N ARG A 75 7.92 3.08 -7.39
CA ARG A 75 8.25 2.28 -6.20
C ARG A 75 9.74 2.29 -5.90
N GLN A 76 10.59 2.31 -6.94
CA GLN A 76 12.03 2.43 -6.81
C GLN A 76 12.42 3.77 -6.19
N ALA A 77 11.83 4.88 -6.66
CA ALA A 77 12.07 6.19 -6.06
C ALA A 77 11.72 6.25 -4.57
N VAL A 78 10.62 5.60 -4.14
CA VAL A 78 10.28 5.48 -2.71
C VAL A 78 11.31 4.64 -1.96
N ALA A 79 11.79 3.54 -2.52
CA ALA A 79 12.80 2.69 -1.88
C ALA A 79 14.14 3.42 -1.70
N ASP A 80 14.54 4.23 -2.69
CA ASP A 80 15.79 4.97 -2.67
C ASP A 80 15.72 6.18 -1.74
N GLY A 81 14.61 6.92 -1.78
CA GLY A 81 14.40 8.08 -0.91
C GLY A 81 14.11 7.72 0.55
N PHE A 82 13.47 6.57 0.79
CA PHE A 82 13.11 6.09 2.11
C PHE A 82 13.49 4.60 2.27
N PRO A 83 14.77 4.28 2.53
CA PRO A 83 15.22 2.90 2.70
C PRO A 83 14.45 2.16 3.80
N GLY A 84 13.85 1.01 3.46
CA GLY A 84 12.98 0.25 4.36
C GLY A 84 11.56 0.82 4.53
N GLY A 85 11.27 1.94 3.87
CA GLY A 85 9.95 2.56 3.81
C GLY A 85 8.92 1.67 3.12
N LYS A 86 7.72 1.69 3.69
CA LYS A 86 6.53 0.99 3.20
C LYS A 86 5.54 2.01 2.67
N MET A 87 4.70 1.60 1.74
CA MET A 87 3.64 2.45 1.21
C MET A 87 2.34 1.67 0.99
N THR A 88 1.25 2.39 0.76
CA THR A 88 -0.07 1.81 0.50
C THR A 88 -0.44 1.97 -0.97
N TRP A 89 -0.89 0.89 -1.59
CA TRP A 89 -1.40 0.85 -2.96
C TRP A 89 -2.92 0.71 -2.92
N ALA A 90 -3.64 1.74 -3.37
CA ALA A 90 -5.09 1.74 -3.38
C ALA A 90 -5.62 1.50 -4.80
N PHE A 91 -6.31 0.37 -5.01
CA PHE A 91 -6.94 0.07 -6.29
C PHE A 91 -8.37 0.58 -6.34
N SER A 92 -8.77 1.14 -7.46
CA SER A 92 -10.18 1.38 -7.78
C SER A 92 -10.91 0.07 -8.16
N TRP A 93 -12.23 0.14 -8.27
CA TRP A 93 -13.07 -1.00 -8.64
C TRP A 93 -12.73 -1.50 -10.05
N LEU A 94 -12.55 -0.59 -11.01
CA LEU A 94 -12.21 -0.96 -12.38
C LEU A 94 -10.78 -1.51 -12.45
N ALA A 95 -9.82 -0.91 -11.74
CA ALA A 95 -8.44 -1.40 -11.77
C ALA A 95 -8.26 -2.82 -11.18
N LEU A 96 -9.09 -3.21 -10.21
CA LEU A 96 -9.11 -4.59 -9.69
C LEU A 96 -9.57 -5.61 -10.73
N GLN A 97 -10.39 -5.20 -11.70
CA GLN A 97 -11.04 -6.09 -12.66
C GLN A 97 -10.53 -5.95 -14.09
N ASP A 98 -9.82 -4.88 -14.42
CA ASP A 98 -9.34 -4.62 -15.78
C ASP A 98 -8.45 -5.79 -16.24
N THR A 99 -8.77 -6.33 -17.42
CA THR A 99 -8.18 -7.55 -17.97
C THR A 99 -7.04 -7.28 -18.95
N SER A 100 -6.74 -6.01 -19.22
CA SER A 100 -5.63 -5.63 -20.10
C SER A 100 -4.28 -6.07 -19.54
N ALA A 101 -3.28 -6.17 -20.42
CA ALA A 101 -1.95 -6.63 -20.04
C ALA A 101 -1.34 -5.78 -18.91
N ASN A 102 -1.49 -4.44 -18.99
CA ASN A 102 -0.94 -3.52 -18.00
C ASN A 102 -1.51 -3.77 -16.61
N TYR A 103 -2.84 -3.81 -16.44
CA TYR A 103 -3.44 -3.95 -15.11
C TYR A 103 -3.21 -5.34 -14.50
N ARG A 104 -3.18 -6.40 -15.32
CA ARG A 104 -2.79 -7.74 -14.84
C ARG A 104 -1.37 -7.73 -14.28
N GLU A 105 -0.43 -7.08 -14.98
CA GLU A 105 0.96 -7.03 -14.55
C GLU A 105 1.17 -6.11 -13.34
N ILE A 106 0.47 -4.97 -13.31
CA ILE A 106 0.44 -4.07 -12.16
C ILE A 106 -0.03 -4.80 -10.90
N ARG A 107 -1.10 -5.59 -10.97
CA ARG A 107 -1.58 -6.37 -9.80
C ARG A 107 -0.52 -7.35 -9.30
N LYS A 108 0.20 -8.03 -10.19
CA LYS A 108 1.31 -8.92 -9.80
C LYS A 108 2.46 -8.14 -9.15
N LEU A 109 2.84 -7.00 -9.73
CA LEU A 109 3.90 -6.15 -9.19
C LEU A 109 3.58 -5.68 -7.78
N VAL A 110 2.38 -5.17 -7.55
CA VAL A 110 1.96 -4.69 -6.24
C VAL A 110 1.92 -5.82 -5.20
N VAL A 111 1.44 -7.02 -5.57
CA VAL A 111 1.55 -8.22 -4.71
C VAL A 111 3.01 -8.56 -4.40
N SER A 112 3.90 -8.46 -5.38
CA SER A 112 5.34 -8.67 -5.17
C SER A 112 5.94 -7.63 -4.21
N TYR A 113 5.47 -6.38 -4.25
CA TYR A 113 5.91 -5.32 -3.35
C TYR A 113 5.39 -5.51 -1.93
N HIS A 114 4.17 -6.01 -1.76
CA HIS A 114 3.69 -6.46 -0.46
C HIS A 114 4.63 -7.53 0.13
N LYS A 115 4.97 -8.57 -0.66
CA LYS A 115 5.86 -9.65 -0.21
C LYS A 115 7.29 -9.19 0.07
N LYS A 116 7.82 -8.28 -0.75
CA LYS A 116 9.22 -7.82 -0.67
C LYS A 116 9.43 -6.72 0.37
N TYR A 117 8.55 -5.73 0.39
CA TYR A 117 8.71 -4.51 1.19
C TYR A 117 7.75 -4.45 2.38
N GLY A 118 6.66 -5.23 2.36
CA GLY A 118 5.57 -5.12 3.33
C GLY A 118 4.62 -3.96 3.03
N ASP A 119 4.56 -3.51 1.77
CA ASP A 119 3.60 -2.51 1.31
C ASP A 119 2.15 -2.97 1.59
N GLU A 120 1.25 -2.04 1.87
CA GLU A 120 -0.18 -2.33 2.05
C GLU A 120 -0.91 -2.27 0.69
N ILE A 121 -1.95 -3.08 0.53
CA ILE A 121 -2.78 -3.13 -0.69
C ILE A 121 -4.23 -2.99 -0.26
N THR A 122 -4.86 -1.90 -0.65
CA THR A 122 -6.22 -1.59 -0.23
C THR A 122 -7.08 -1.08 -1.38
N PHE A 123 -8.30 -0.66 -1.06
CA PHE A 123 -9.30 -0.18 -1.99
C PHE A 123 -9.48 1.34 -1.90
N ILE A 124 -9.74 1.97 -3.05
CA ILE A 124 -10.26 3.32 -3.15
C ILE A 124 -11.66 3.33 -3.80
N PRO A 125 -12.74 3.54 -3.01
CA PRO A 125 -14.07 3.67 -3.54
C PRO A 125 -14.26 5.04 -4.21
N GLY A 126 -14.89 5.07 -5.39
CA GLY A 126 -15.43 6.31 -5.93
C GLY A 126 -14.41 7.34 -6.39
N ALA A 127 -13.12 6.99 -6.51
CA ALA A 127 -12.01 7.93 -6.69
C ALA A 127 -12.17 9.17 -5.79
N TYR A 128 -12.29 8.92 -4.48
CA TYR A 128 -12.54 9.87 -3.39
C TYR A 128 -14.01 10.24 -3.11
N PHE A 129 -14.94 10.09 -4.06
CA PHE A 129 -16.28 10.72 -3.95
C PHE A 129 -17.44 9.72 -3.82
N ALA A 130 -17.18 8.50 -3.35
CA ALA A 130 -18.17 7.42 -3.38
C ALA A 130 -19.51 7.79 -2.72
N ASN A 131 -19.48 8.52 -1.60
CA ASN A 131 -20.66 8.83 -0.81
C ASN A 131 -21.59 9.90 -1.37
N ALA A 132 -21.17 10.72 -2.33
CA ALA A 132 -22.09 11.64 -2.99
C ALA A 132 -22.83 11.05 -4.17
N TYR A 133 -22.28 10.00 -4.76
CA TYR A 133 -22.85 9.38 -5.95
C TYR A 133 -23.54 8.05 -5.66
N ASN A 134 -23.39 7.52 -4.44
CA ASN A 134 -23.95 6.23 -4.05
C ASN A 134 -24.57 6.28 -2.65
N THR A 135 -25.50 5.37 -2.42
CA THR A 135 -26.08 5.13 -1.09
C THR A 135 -25.05 4.49 -0.16
N THR A 136 -25.18 4.68 1.15
CA THR A 136 -24.37 3.99 2.16
C THR A 136 -24.36 2.47 1.96
N ALA A 137 -25.52 1.88 1.62
CA ALA A 137 -25.63 0.44 1.40
C ALA A 137 -24.82 -0.03 0.19
N GLN A 138 -24.85 0.73 -0.91
CA GLN A 138 -24.05 0.42 -2.09
C GLN A 138 -22.55 0.57 -1.79
N VAL A 139 -22.14 1.63 -1.07
CA VAL A 139 -20.74 1.81 -0.66
C VAL A 139 -20.26 0.66 0.22
N ASN A 140 -21.07 0.17 1.17
CA ASN A 140 -20.73 -1.01 1.97
C ASN A 140 -20.52 -2.26 1.10
N LYS A 141 -21.40 -2.48 0.11
CA LYS A 141 -21.26 -3.59 -0.84
C LYS A 141 -19.98 -3.46 -1.68
N ASP A 142 -19.64 -2.25 -2.10
CA ASP A 142 -18.42 -1.96 -2.88
C ASP A 142 -17.17 -2.22 -2.05
N LEU A 143 -17.16 -1.79 -0.78
CA LEU A 143 -16.09 -2.09 0.17
C LEU A 143 -15.91 -3.61 0.31
N HIS A 144 -16.98 -4.33 0.64
CA HIS A 144 -16.92 -5.78 0.84
C HIS A 144 -16.41 -6.52 -0.40
N ASP A 145 -17.01 -6.28 -1.56
CA ASP A 145 -16.66 -6.99 -2.79
C ASP A 145 -15.21 -6.69 -3.22
N ALA A 146 -14.78 -5.43 -3.13
CA ALA A 146 -13.42 -5.04 -3.49
C ALA A 146 -12.39 -5.65 -2.52
N LEU A 147 -12.69 -5.65 -1.23
CA LEU A 147 -11.88 -6.27 -0.19
C LEU A 147 -11.75 -7.79 -0.41
N MET A 148 -12.80 -8.46 -0.89
CA MET A 148 -12.74 -9.88 -1.28
C MET A 148 -11.85 -10.12 -2.51
N LEU A 149 -11.92 -9.24 -3.52
CA LEU A 149 -11.02 -9.31 -4.68
C LEU A 149 -9.55 -9.12 -4.27
N ILE A 150 -9.28 -8.17 -3.37
CA ILE A 150 -7.93 -7.93 -2.84
C ILE A 150 -7.42 -9.15 -2.05
N THR A 151 -8.23 -9.72 -1.16
CA THR A 151 -7.85 -10.94 -0.42
C THR A 151 -7.50 -12.08 -1.38
N LYS A 152 -8.31 -12.29 -2.42
CA LYS A 152 -8.03 -13.31 -3.44
C LYS A 152 -6.76 -13.00 -4.25
N MET A 153 -6.54 -11.73 -4.59
CA MET A 153 -5.40 -11.28 -5.38
C MET A 153 -4.08 -11.47 -4.63
N VAL A 154 -4.04 -11.14 -3.34
CA VAL A 154 -2.82 -11.21 -2.53
C VAL A 154 -2.57 -12.64 -2.03
N GLY A 155 -3.63 -13.37 -1.65
CA GLY A 155 -3.56 -14.71 -1.10
C GLY A 155 -3.31 -14.73 0.42
N ASP A 156 -3.08 -15.93 0.96
CA ASP A 156 -2.65 -16.16 2.35
C ASP A 156 -3.55 -15.50 3.43
N GLY A 157 -4.85 -15.36 3.14
CA GLY A 157 -5.81 -14.73 4.05
C GLY A 157 -5.62 -13.22 4.23
N TYR A 158 -4.88 -12.56 3.34
CA TYR A 158 -4.58 -11.14 3.43
C TYR A 158 -5.83 -10.26 3.61
N ARG A 159 -5.74 -9.32 4.56
CA ARG A 159 -6.69 -8.21 4.76
C ARG A 159 -5.90 -6.91 4.96
N PRO A 160 -6.28 -5.79 4.31
CA PRO A 160 -5.68 -4.50 4.61
C PRO A 160 -6.06 -4.02 6.01
N LYS A 161 -5.26 -3.13 6.58
CA LYS A 161 -5.52 -2.48 7.88
C LYS A 161 -6.21 -1.14 7.72
N SER A 162 -6.14 -0.54 6.52
CA SER A 162 -6.74 0.76 6.22
C SER A 162 -7.52 0.76 4.90
N ILE A 163 -8.44 1.72 4.75
CA ILE A 163 -9.05 2.11 3.46
C ILE A 163 -8.58 3.52 3.07
N VAL A 164 -8.40 3.78 1.77
CA VAL A 164 -8.14 5.11 1.22
C VAL A 164 -9.39 5.59 0.50
N ALA A 165 -10.21 6.42 1.13
CA ALA A 165 -11.57 6.70 0.66
C ALA A 165 -11.83 8.11 0.16
N GLY A 166 -11.00 9.10 0.50
CA GLY A 166 -11.37 10.50 0.31
C GLY A 166 -12.50 10.87 1.26
N PHE A 167 -13.74 10.81 0.78
CA PHE A 167 -14.95 11.02 1.56
C PHE A 167 -15.58 9.69 1.98
N MET A 168 -15.66 9.46 3.28
CA MET A 168 -16.34 8.29 3.82
C MET A 168 -17.34 8.66 4.91
N SER A 169 -18.62 8.34 4.70
CA SER A 169 -19.66 8.61 5.69
C SER A 169 -19.41 7.85 7.01
N ALA A 170 -19.87 8.41 8.13
CA ALA A 170 -19.75 7.76 9.44
C ALA A 170 -20.36 6.35 9.47
N LYS A 171 -21.48 6.13 8.77
CA LYS A 171 -22.12 4.80 8.67
C LYS A 171 -21.26 3.78 7.92
N ASN A 172 -20.53 4.22 6.90
CA ASN A 172 -19.60 3.34 6.18
C ASN A 172 -18.34 3.07 7.00
N GLN A 173 -17.85 4.04 7.79
CA GLN A 173 -16.75 3.81 8.73
C GLN A 173 -17.15 2.84 9.85
N GLN A 174 -18.37 2.95 10.38
CA GLN A 174 -18.93 1.98 11.32
C GLN A 174 -18.99 0.57 10.71
N TYR A 175 -19.44 0.46 9.45
CA TYR A 175 -19.44 -0.81 8.73
C TYR A 175 -18.02 -1.41 8.61
N LEU A 176 -17.02 -0.59 8.28
CA LEU A 176 -15.63 -1.06 8.22
C LEU A 176 -15.17 -1.63 9.57
N ALA A 177 -15.45 -0.93 10.67
CA ALA A 177 -15.05 -1.38 12.00
C ALA A 177 -15.78 -2.66 12.44
N GLU A 178 -17.09 -2.73 12.25
CA GLU A 178 -17.93 -3.81 12.80
C GLU A 178 -18.03 -5.04 11.90
N LYS A 179 -17.94 -4.88 10.56
CA LYS A 179 -18.18 -5.96 9.59
C LYS A 179 -16.92 -6.41 8.88
N GLU A 180 -16.03 -5.48 8.56
CA GLU A 180 -14.75 -5.79 7.88
C GLU A 180 -13.57 -5.88 8.86
N ASN A 181 -13.76 -5.51 10.13
CA ASN A 181 -12.73 -5.41 11.16
C ASN A 181 -11.55 -4.51 10.73
N ILE A 182 -11.86 -3.41 10.04
CA ILE A 182 -10.91 -2.37 9.59
C ILE A 182 -11.19 -1.10 10.38
N HIS A 183 -10.19 -0.64 11.13
CA HIS A 183 -10.33 0.47 12.08
C HIS A 183 -9.56 1.73 11.67
N VAL A 184 -9.06 1.76 10.44
CA VAL A 184 -8.36 2.93 9.87
C VAL A 184 -8.96 3.25 8.51
N CYS A 185 -9.29 4.52 8.30
CA CYS A 185 -9.79 5.01 7.03
C CYS A 185 -9.26 6.42 6.80
N GLN A 186 -8.60 6.66 5.66
CA GLN A 186 -8.49 8.02 5.14
C GLN A 186 -9.86 8.38 4.56
N GLY A 187 -10.73 8.90 5.43
CA GLY A 187 -12.15 9.17 5.16
C GLY A 187 -12.52 10.65 5.16
N ASN A 188 -11.51 11.53 5.18
CA ASN A 188 -11.64 12.98 5.06
C ASN A 188 -10.59 13.56 4.09
N ILE A 189 -10.98 14.60 3.33
CA ILE A 189 -10.05 15.44 2.59
C ILE A 189 -10.05 16.81 3.26
N TRP A 190 -9.11 16.99 4.20
CA TRP A 190 -9.13 18.15 5.08
C TRP A 190 -9.11 19.46 4.30
N SER A 191 -10.04 20.36 4.65
CA SER A 191 -10.19 21.72 4.11
C SER A 191 -10.58 21.83 2.63
N GLN A 192 -10.92 20.72 1.96
CA GLN A 192 -11.45 20.81 0.60
C GLN A 192 -12.79 21.57 0.61
N PHE A 193 -12.93 22.57 -0.25
CA PHE A 193 -14.17 23.33 -0.37
C PHE A 193 -14.25 23.92 -1.77
N SER A 194 -15.36 23.67 -2.48
CA SER A 194 -15.64 24.16 -3.83
C SER A 194 -14.52 23.87 -4.85
N ILE A 195 -13.78 22.77 -4.63
CA ILE A 195 -12.75 22.25 -5.54
C ILE A 195 -13.11 20.80 -5.84
N ASP A 196 -13.02 20.42 -7.11
CA ASP A 196 -13.52 19.16 -7.63
C ASP A 196 -15.01 18.94 -7.31
N ASN A 197 -15.51 17.72 -7.50
CA ASN A 197 -16.93 17.39 -7.46
C ASN A 197 -17.59 17.48 -6.05
N GLN A 198 -16.95 18.09 -5.03
CA GLN A 198 -17.45 18.13 -3.64
C GLN A 198 -16.64 18.94 -2.61
N ASP A 199 -17.19 19.03 -1.39
CA ASP A 199 -16.59 19.63 -0.18
C ASP A 199 -16.14 18.58 0.86
N GLY A 200 -15.02 18.90 1.55
CA GLY A 200 -14.02 18.20 2.41
C GLY A 200 -14.29 17.94 3.88
#